data_AF-A0A7C3BE10-F1
#
_entry.id   AF-A0A7C3BE10-F1
#
_cell.length_a   1.000
_cell.length_b   1.000
_cell.length_c   1.000
_cell.angle_alpha   90.00
_cell.angle_beta   90.00
_cell.angle_gamma   90.00
#
_symmetry.space_group_name_H-M   'P 1'
#
loop_
_entity.id
_entity.type
_entity.pdbx_description
1 polymer ?
#
loop_
_entity_poly.entity_id
_entity_poly.type
_entity_poly.pdbx_seq_one_letter_code
_entity_poly.pdbx_strand_id
1 'polypeptide(L)'
;MLLEILQVVCAAATILTGLVSLIFPTRVTGFTGLTPRGGRGITEIRSVLGGFFVALGAAPLILGVDATFTMLGIAYLVVAAVRAVSMFVDQSVEQSNWISLLAEIVFGVILVL
;
A
#
# COMPACT_ATOMS: atom_id res chain seq x y z
N MET A 1 15.61 -17.84 -0.71
CA MET A 1 14.56 -18.57 -1.47
C MET A 1 13.14 -18.37 -0.93
N LEU A 2 12.71 -18.93 0.22
CA LEU A 2 11.32 -18.72 0.69
C LEU A 2 11.02 -17.24 0.98
N LEU A 3 11.94 -16.55 1.65
CA LEU A 3 11.81 -15.13 1.97
C LEU A 3 11.72 -14.25 0.71
N GLU A 4 12.62 -14.43 -0.25
CA GLU A 4 12.58 -13.76 -1.56
C GLU A 4 11.23 -13.97 -2.27
N ILE A 5 10.68 -15.19 -2.24
CA ILE A 5 9.35 -15.46 -2.81
C ILE A 5 8.28 -14.62 -2.12
N LEU A 6 8.31 -14.53 -0.78
CA LEU A 6 7.37 -13.71 -0.03
C LEU A 6 7.53 -12.21 -0.33
N GLN A 7 8.76 -11.73 -0.45
CA GLN A 7 9.04 -10.34 -0.84
C GLN A 7 8.49 -10.02 -2.23
N VAL A 8 8.69 -10.91 -3.20
CA VAL A 8 8.12 -10.78 -4.55
C VAL A 8 6.59 -10.80 -4.52
N VAL A 9 5.97 -11.65 -3.69
CA VAL A 9 4.51 -11.68 -3.51
C VAL A 9 4.00 -10.37 -2.92
N CYS A 10 4.67 -9.80 -1.91
CA CYS A 10 4.33 -8.50 -1.34
C CYS A 10 4.43 -7.37 -2.38
N ALA A 11 5.51 -7.35 -3.17
CA ALA A 11 5.68 -6.40 -4.26
C ALA A 11 4.58 -6.53 -5.32
N ALA A 12 4.26 -7.76 -5.75
CA ALA A 12 3.18 -8.03 -6.71
C ALA A 12 1.81 -7.62 -6.17
N ALA A 13 1.52 -7.89 -4.91
CA ALA A 13 0.27 -7.46 -4.26
C ALA A 13 0.18 -5.92 -4.18
N THR A 14 1.29 -5.23 -3.91
CA THR A 14 1.37 -3.77 -3.93
C THR A 14 1.04 -3.21 -5.32
N ILE A 15 1.62 -3.80 -6.37
CA ILE A 15 1.31 -3.46 -7.77
C ILE A 15 -0.18 -3.68 -8.06
N LEU A 16 -0.74 -4.82 -7.65
CA LEU A 16 -2.14 -5.15 -7.91
C LEU A 16 -3.09 -4.14 -7.26
N THR A 17 -2.84 -3.76 -6.00
CA THR A 17 -3.58 -2.69 -5.32
C THR A 17 -3.50 -1.37 -6.08
N GLY A 18 -2.30 -1.02 -6.57
CA GLY A 18 -2.11 0.15 -7.42
C GLY A 18 -2.88 0.08 -8.73
N LEU A 19 -2.83 -1.06 -9.44
CA LEU A 19 -3.55 -1.25 -10.71
C LEU A 19 -5.07 -1.17 -10.53
N VAL A 20 -5.60 -1.75 -9.45
CA VAL A 20 -7.03 -1.63 -9.13
C VAL A 20 -7.42 -0.18 -8.89
N SER A 21 -6.62 0.58 -8.14
CA SER A 21 -6.85 2.01 -7.90
C SER A 21 -6.73 2.86 -9.17
N LEU A 22 -5.81 2.50 -10.06
CA LEU A 22 -5.56 3.19 -11.32
C LEU A 22 -6.69 2.95 -12.34
N ILE A 23 -7.10 1.70 -12.53
CA ILE A 23 -8.06 1.29 -13.56
C ILE A 23 -9.50 1.46 -13.05
N PHE A 24 -9.77 1.13 -11.79
CA PHE A 24 -11.09 1.13 -11.16
C PHE A 24 -11.16 2.02 -9.91
N PRO A 25 -10.92 3.35 -10.03
CA PRO A 25 -10.74 4.26 -8.89
C PRO A 25 -11.97 4.38 -7.97
N THR A 26 -13.16 4.08 -8.46
CA THR A 26 -14.39 4.12 -7.65
C THR A 26 -14.61 2.85 -6.81
N ARG A 27 -13.87 1.76 -7.08
CA ARG A 27 -14.00 0.50 -6.31
C ARG A 27 -13.25 0.54 -4.98
N VAL A 28 -12.25 1.42 -4.85
CA VAL A 28 -11.41 1.52 -3.65
C VAL A 28 -11.99 2.44 -2.57
N THR A 29 -13.02 3.21 -2.90
CA THR A 29 -13.66 4.18 -1.97
C THR A 29 -14.30 3.50 -0.77
N GLY A 30 -14.94 2.34 -0.95
CA GLY A 30 -15.56 1.59 0.15
C GLY A 30 -14.56 1.03 1.17
N PHE A 31 -13.32 0.76 0.75
CA PHE A 31 -12.26 0.28 1.64
C PHE A 31 -11.47 1.41 2.29
N THR A 32 -11.21 2.49 1.53
CA THR A 32 -10.40 3.63 1.98
C THR A 32 -11.18 4.71 2.72
N GLY A 33 -12.52 4.71 2.63
CA GLY A 33 -13.37 5.80 3.13
C GLY A 33 -13.29 7.08 2.29
N LEU A 34 -12.46 7.12 1.24
CA LEU A 34 -12.32 8.31 0.39
C LEU A 34 -13.54 8.51 -0.50
N THR A 35 -14.06 9.74 -0.54
CA THR A 35 -15.13 10.14 -1.47
C THR A 35 -14.58 11.14 -2.50
N PRO A 36 -14.22 10.71 -3.72
CA PRO A 36 -13.64 11.61 -4.72
C PRO A 36 -14.66 12.64 -5.20
N ARG A 37 -14.26 13.92 -5.22
CA ARG A 37 -15.08 15.01 -5.76
C ARG A 37 -14.63 15.37 -7.19
N GLY A 38 -15.51 15.13 -8.16
CA GLY A 38 -15.29 15.44 -9.57
C GLY A 38 -14.08 14.71 -10.19
N GLY A 39 -13.69 15.14 -11.39
CA GLY A 39 -12.54 14.55 -12.09
C GLY A 39 -11.22 14.66 -11.33
N ARG A 40 -11.00 15.77 -10.60
CA ARG A 40 -9.77 15.99 -9.83
C ARG A 40 -9.56 14.95 -8.73
N GLY A 41 -10.62 14.59 -7.98
CA GLY A 41 -10.54 13.56 -6.94
C GLY A 41 -10.28 12.16 -7.51
N ILE A 42 -10.83 11.85 -8.68
CA ILE A 42 -10.52 10.60 -9.40
C ILE A 42 -9.05 10.58 -9.81
N THR A 43 -8.49 11.70 -10.28
CA THR A 43 -7.07 11.80 -10.61
C THR A 43 -6.18 11.55 -9.39
N GLU A 44 -6.53 12.05 -8.21
CA GLU A 44 -5.77 11.79 -6.98
C GLU A 44 -5.71 10.29 -6.64
N ILE A 45 -6.84 9.59 -6.74
CA ILE A 45 -6.89 8.14 -6.53
C ILE A 45 -5.99 7.43 -7.56
N ARG A 46 -6.09 7.81 -8.85
CA ARG A 46 -5.28 7.20 -9.91
C ARG A 46 -3.78 7.46 -9.75
N SER A 47 -3.39 8.65 -9.35
CA SER A 47 -1.99 9.05 -9.24
C SER A 47 -1.34 8.52 -7.96
N VAL A 48 -1.95 8.78 -6.80
CA VAL A 48 -1.35 8.48 -5.49
C VAL A 48 -1.65 7.05 -5.03
N LEU A 49 -2.92 6.62 -5.09
CA LEU A 49 -3.24 5.23 -4.72
C LEU A 49 -2.96 4.25 -5.86
N GLY A 50 -2.93 4.73 -7.11
CA GLY A 50 -2.63 3.93 -8.27
C GLY A 50 -1.15 3.94 -8.66
N GLY A 51 -0.73 4.98 -9.38
CA GLY A 51 0.60 5.08 -9.98
C GLY A 51 1.75 4.93 -8.97
N PHE A 52 1.64 5.55 -7.81
CA PHE A 52 2.63 5.43 -6.73
C PHE A 52 2.75 3.99 -6.22
N PHE A 53 1.65 3.29 -5.95
CA PHE A 53 1.67 1.90 -5.51
C PHE A 53 2.22 0.97 -6.60
N VAL A 54 1.87 1.20 -7.86
CA VAL A 54 2.44 0.47 -9.00
C VAL A 54 3.96 0.67 -9.04
N ALA A 55 4.45 1.90 -8.95
CA ALA A 55 5.88 2.19 -8.99
C ALA A 55 6.62 1.60 -7.78
N LEU A 56 6.06 1.74 -6.58
CA LEU A 56 6.64 1.22 -5.34
C LEU A 56 6.77 -0.30 -5.34
N GLY A 57 5.77 -1.03 -5.84
CA GLY A 57 5.86 -2.49 -5.96
C GLY A 57 6.70 -2.95 -7.16
N ALA A 58 6.74 -2.20 -8.27
CA ALA A 58 7.51 -2.59 -9.45
C ALA A 58 9.01 -2.30 -9.33
N ALA A 59 9.39 -1.22 -8.63
CA ALA A 59 10.78 -0.79 -8.52
C ALA A 59 11.71 -1.91 -7.98
N PRO A 60 11.35 -2.68 -6.94
CA PRO A 60 12.19 -3.79 -6.48
C PRO A 60 12.39 -4.89 -7.51
N LEU A 61 11.35 -5.19 -8.29
CA LEU A 61 11.39 -6.23 -9.33
C LEU A 61 12.20 -5.81 -10.56
N ILE A 62 12.16 -4.53 -10.90
CA ILE A 62 12.87 -3.97 -12.07
C ILE A 62 14.35 -3.75 -11.75
N LEU A 63 14.65 -3.17 -10.59
CA LEU A 63 16.00 -2.79 -10.21
C LEU A 63 16.81 -4.00 -9.72
N GLY A 64 16.16 -4.99 -9.10
CA GLY A 64 16.81 -6.23 -8.67
C GLY A 64 17.88 -6.02 -7.60
N VAL A 65 17.75 -4.98 -6.77
CA VAL A 65 18.67 -4.67 -5.67
C VAL A 65 17.93 -4.81 -4.34
N ASP A 66 18.42 -5.63 -3.42
CA ASP A 66 17.75 -5.95 -2.15
C ASP A 66 17.31 -4.72 -1.34
N ALA A 67 18.11 -3.65 -1.36
CA ALA A 67 17.81 -2.39 -0.67
C ALA A 67 16.47 -1.76 -1.10
N THR A 68 15.97 -2.09 -2.29
CA THR A 68 14.67 -1.60 -2.78
C THR A 68 13.48 -2.32 -2.16
N PHE A 69 13.60 -3.62 -1.83
CA PHE A 69 12.62 -4.32 -1.00
C PHE A 69 12.61 -3.74 0.41
N THR A 70 13.79 -3.51 0.99
CA THR A 70 13.90 -2.87 2.31
C THR A 70 13.26 -1.48 2.32
N MET A 71 13.46 -0.67 1.28
CA MET A 71 12.83 0.65 1.15
C MET A 71 11.29 0.53 1.12
N LEU A 72 10.74 -0.40 0.33
CA LEU A 72 9.30 -0.66 0.31
C LEU A 72 8.77 -1.12 1.68
N GLY A 73 9.53 -1.98 2.35
CA GLY A 73 9.19 -2.46 3.69
C GLY A 73 9.18 -1.35 4.73
N ILE A 74 10.19 -0.46 4.71
CA ILE A 74 10.23 0.75 5.55
C ILE A 74 9.01 1.62 5.28
N ALA A 75 8.64 1.84 4.02
CA ALA A 75 7.45 2.62 3.68
C ALA A 75 6.19 2.01 4.32
N TYR A 76 6.01 0.69 4.21
CA TYR A 76 4.89 -0.02 4.85
C TYR A 76 4.88 0.12 6.38
N LEU A 77 6.02 -0.05 7.04
CA LEU A 77 6.11 0.07 8.51
C LEU A 77 5.86 1.51 8.99
N VAL A 78 6.33 2.52 8.26
CA VAL A 78 6.04 3.92 8.58
C VAL A 78 4.55 4.21 8.43
N VAL A 79 3.90 3.72 7.37
CA VAL A 79 2.45 3.87 7.23
C VAL A 79 1.71 3.13 8.35
N ALA A 80 2.13 1.92 8.72
CA ALA A 80 1.55 1.18 9.84
C ALA A 80 1.65 1.97 11.16
N ALA A 81 2.81 2.57 11.44
CA ALA A 81 3.01 3.37 12.65
C ALA A 81 2.10 4.61 12.67
N VAL A 82 2.04 5.35 11.55
CA VAL A 82 1.16 6.52 11.42
C VAL A 82 -0.30 6.12 11.57
N ARG A 83 -0.74 5.06 10.85
CA ARG A 83 -2.12 4.56 10.94
C ARG A 83 -2.47 4.12 12.36
N ALA A 84 -1.58 3.39 13.04
CA ALA A 84 -1.82 2.93 14.40
C ALA A 84 -2.11 4.11 15.35
N VAL A 85 -1.39 5.23 15.23
CA VAL A 85 -1.64 6.43 16.03
C VAL A 85 -2.93 7.15 15.56
N SER A 86 -3.06 7.38 14.26
CA SER A 86 -4.21 8.08 13.66
C SER A 86 -5.54 7.39 13.91
N MET A 87 -5.59 6.06 13.99
CA MET A 87 -6.83 5.32 14.31
C MET A 87 -7.45 5.77 15.62
N PHE A 88 -6.64 6.06 16.64
CA PHE A 88 -7.13 6.52 17.95
C PHE A 88 -7.33 8.04 17.97
N VAL A 89 -6.43 8.81 17.36
CA VAL A 89 -6.53 10.28 17.31
C VAL A 89 -7.75 10.73 16.51
N ASP A 90 -7.98 10.13 15.35
CA ASP A 90 -9.05 10.48 14.42
C ASP A 90 -10.33 9.67 14.65
N GLN A 91 -10.39 8.87 15.72
CA GLN A 91 -11.53 8.01 16.08
C GLN A 91 -11.99 7.07 14.93
N SER A 92 -11.04 6.56 14.15
CA SER A 92 -11.29 5.71 12.97
C SER A 92 -10.96 4.24 13.22
N VAL A 93 -11.23 3.75 14.43
CA VAL A 93 -11.04 2.34 14.82
C VAL A 93 -12.15 1.48 14.20
N GLU A 94 -11.99 1.20 12.92
CA GLU A 94 -12.91 0.40 12.11
C GLU A 94 -12.25 -0.90 11.63
N GLN A 95 -13.07 -1.88 11.24
CA GLN A 95 -12.58 -3.17 10.77
C GLN A 95 -11.66 -3.04 9.54
N SER A 96 -11.99 -2.13 8.61
CA SER A 96 -11.18 -1.84 7.41
C SER A 96 -9.77 -1.34 7.78
N ASN A 97 -9.67 -0.45 8.78
CA ASN A 97 -8.41 0.09 9.25
C ASN A 97 -7.55 -0.95 9.98
N TRP A 98 -8.17 -1.88 10.73
CA TRP A 98 -7.43 -3.00 11.33
C TRP A 98 -6.86 -3.97 10.29
N ILE A 99 -7.65 -4.31 9.26
CA ILE A 99 -7.18 -5.18 8.16
C ILE A 99 -6.00 -4.53 7.45
N SER A 100 -6.15 -3.24 7.16
CA SER A 100 -5.13 -2.37 6.58
C SER A 100 -3.85 -2.34 7.43
N LEU A 101 -3.94 -2.07 8.73
CA LEU A 101 -2.80 -2.03 9.64
C LEU A 101 -2.07 -3.39 9.71
N LEU A 102 -2.82 -4.50 9.78
CA LEU A 102 -2.24 -5.83 9.79
C LEU A 102 -1.47 -6.12 8.50
N ALA A 103 -2.06 -5.79 7.35
CA ALA A 103 -1.41 -5.97 6.05
C ALA A 103 -0.10 -5.18 5.97
N GLU A 104 -0.08 -3.95 6.47
CA GLU A 104 1.10 -3.09 6.46
C GLU A 104 2.23 -3.61 7.35
N ILE A 105 1.91 -4.10 8.55
CA ILE A 105 2.90 -4.71 9.44
C ILE A 105 3.46 -5.98 8.81
N VAL A 106 2.61 -6.87 8.30
CA VAL A 106 3.05 -8.13 7.69
C VAL A 106 3.92 -7.88 6.47
N PHE A 107 3.49 -6.99 5.57
CA PHE A 107 4.26 -6.67 4.36
C PHE A 107 5.57 -5.99 4.74
N GLY A 108 5.51 -5.00 5.64
CA GLY A 108 6.66 -4.27 6.12
C GLY A 108 7.75 -5.18 6.71
N VAL A 109 7.35 -6.12 7.57
CA VAL A 109 8.29 -7.08 8.17
C VAL A 109 8.88 -8.02 7.12
N ILE A 110 8.06 -8.62 6.24
CA ILE A 110 8.54 -9.52 5.18
C ILE A 110 9.55 -8.84 4.25
N LEU A 111 9.30 -7.56 3.93
CA LEU A 111 10.10 -6.80 2.96
C LEU A 111 11.42 -6.26 3.54
N VAL A 112 11.51 -6.09 4.86
CA VAL A 112 12.74 -5.63 5.53
C VAL A 112 13.68 -6.79 5.87
N LEU A 113 13.13 -7.97 6.14
CA LEU A 113 13.89 -9.21 6.36
C LEU A 113 14.51 -9.69 5.05
#